data_AF-A0A3R8LW71-F1
#
_entry.id   AF-A0A3R8LW71-F1
#
_cell.length_a   1.000
_cell.length_b   1.000
_cell.length_c   1.000
_cell.angle_alpha   90.00
_cell.angle_beta   90.00
_cell.angle_gamma   90.00
#
_symmetry.space_group_name_H-M   'P 1'
#
loop_
_entity.id
_entity.type
_entity.pdbx_description
1 polymer ?
#
loop_
_entity_poly.entity_id
_entity_poly.type
_entity_poly.pdbx_seq_one_letter_code
_entity_poly.pdbx_strand_id
1 'polypeptide(L)'
;MTFARYFIPQFVSEDTVLYLDSDIIITNQLDELFSIDISQHYLAAVRAVFGYGIGFNSGMMLINNKRWKAENITTKLVEKTEQEKDSIQEGDQTILNLVLGHEAIWLDDTYNFQIGFDQGAFSYRHQHLFELSLDPLPKILHYISGDKPWNTYSSGRLRDVWWHYHFLAWTDILKKWENIQTMIPKKHCKGKLLIITNTHWLQNIEYLVKQLPDYEFHITAFTDVANNLKQLSSQENVFIYPHIIAYVLVDMIKNCDIYLDINHGSKLDELLEHVIVNQKPVLSFDNIAAPIFENYSHRQVFSYHLPENFVTAVRLLSE
;
A
#
# COMPACT_ATOMS: atom_id res chain seq x y z
N MET A 1 -5.98 13.08 0.22
CA MET A 1 -7.37 12.54 0.10
C MET A 1 -7.57 11.54 1.22
N THR A 2 -8.60 11.73 2.04
CA THR A 2 -8.80 11.01 3.31
C THR A 2 -9.76 9.81 3.21
N PHE A 3 -10.46 9.64 2.09
CA PHE A 3 -11.44 8.57 1.85
C PHE A 3 -10.85 7.16 1.65
N ALA A 4 -9.52 7.02 1.51
CA ALA A 4 -8.88 5.72 1.29
C ALA A 4 -9.21 4.70 2.41
N ARG A 5 -9.44 5.19 3.64
CA ARG A 5 -9.81 4.37 4.80
C ARG A 5 -11.14 3.60 4.64
N TYR A 6 -12.01 4.00 3.71
CA TYR A 6 -13.24 3.23 3.42
C TYR A 6 -12.95 1.84 2.86
N PHE A 7 -11.81 1.68 2.19
CA PHE A 7 -11.43 0.47 1.48
C PHE A 7 -10.59 -0.48 2.35
N ILE A 8 -10.34 -0.17 3.63
CA ILE A 8 -9.64 -1.06 4.57
C ILE A 8 -10.13 -2.52 4.48
N PRO A 9 -11.45 -2.81 4.46
CA PRO A 9 -11.95 -4.18 4.37
C PRO A 9 -11.56 -4.95 3.10
N GLN A 10 -11.18 -4.23 2.04
CA GLN A 10 -10.77 -4.83 0.76
C GLN A 10 -9.30 -5.26 0.74
N PHE A 11 -8.47 -4.67 1.61
CA PHE A 11 -7.02 -4.91 1.62
C PHE A 11 -6.54 -5.67 2.86
N VAL A 12 -7.20 -5.51 4.00
CA VAL A 12 -6.78 -6.12 5.27
C VAL A 12 -7.52 -7.43 5.48
N SER A 13 -6.78 -8.52 5.70
CA SER A 13 -7.36 -9.87 5.81
C SER A 13 -7.90 -10.17 7.21
N GLU A 14 -7.25 -9.62 8.22
CA GLU A 14 -7.45 -9.82 9.64
C GLU A 14 -8.81 -9.29 10.12
N ASP A 15 -9.36 -9.90 11.18
CA ASP A 15 -10.67 -9.56 11.74
C ASP A 15 -10.67 -8.21 12.50
N THR A 16 -9.51 -7.80 13.02
CA THR A 16 -9.30 -6.55 13.76
C THR A 16 -8.13 -5.78 13.15
N VAL A 17 -8.28 -4.46 12.99
CA VAL A 17 -7.25 -3.60 12.41
C VAL A 17 -7.15 -2.28 13.15
N LEU A 18 -5.93 -1.81 13.43
CA LEU A 18 -5.69 -0.46 13.92
C LEU A 18 -5.37 0.46 12.74
N TYR A 19 -6.26 1.40 12.47
CA TYR A 19 -6.04 2.49 11.53
C TYR A 19 -5.42 3.70 12.23
N LEU A 20 -4.42 4.32 11.60
CA LEU A 20 -3.74 5.53 12.06
C LEU A 20 -3.54 6.51 10.90
N ASP A 21 -3.80 7.80 11.14
CA ASP A 21 -3.37 8.87 10.24
C ASP A 21 -1.84 9.02 10.25
N SER A 22 -1.29 9.60 9.17
CA SER A 22 0.17 9.77 9.02
C SER A 22 0.76 10.92 9.83
N ASP A 23 -0.08 11.79 10.39
CA ASP A 23 0.28 12.94 11.22
C ASP A 23 0.21 12.63 12.73
N ILE A 24 0.57 11.39 13.06
CA ILE A 24 0.55 10.82 14.40
C ILE A 24 1.96 10.39 14.84
N ILE A 25 2.22 10.44 16.14
CA ILE A 25 3.39 9.83 16.78
C ILE A 25 2.92 8.90 17.90
N ILE A 26 3.38 7.64 17.88
CA ILE A 26 3.19 6.68 18.98
C ILE A 26 4.36 6.83 19.96
N THR A 27 4.07 7.08 21.22
CA THR A 27 5.09 7.31 22.26
C THR A 27 5.22 6.16 23.25
N ASN A 28 4.25 5.24 23.28
CA ASN A 28 4.19 4.15 24.25
C ASN A 28 3.56 2.87 23.65
N GLN A 29 3.69 1.74 24.35
CA GLN A 29 3.14 0.46 23.93
C GLN A 29 1.60 0.50 23.83
N LEU A 30 1.06 -0.26 22.86
CA LEU A 30 -0.37 -0.27 22.54
C LEU A 30 -1.03 -1.63 22.84
N ASP A 31 -0.38 -2.52 23.58
CA ASP A 31 -0.87 -3.88 23.87
C ASP A 31 -2.28 -3.88 24.47
N GLU A 32 -2.56 -2.95 25.38
CA GLU A 32 -3.88 -2.76 25.98
C GLU A 32 -4.94 -2.37 24.96
N LEU A 33 -4.59 -1.53 23.97
CA LEU A 33 -5.50 -1.13 22.89
C LEU A 33 -5.91 -2.34 22.06
N PHE A 34 -4.94 -3.19 21.69
CA PHE A 34 -5.21 -4.42 20.92
C PHE A 34 -5.99 -5.48 21.70
N SER A 35 -6.05 -5.36 23.03
CA SER A 35 -6.78 -6.28 23.91
C SER A 35 -8.26 -5.91 24.10
N ILE A 36 -8.71 -4.77 23.57
CA ILE A 36 -10.10 -4.31 23.71
C ILE A 36 -11.02 -5.19 22.86
N ASP A 37 -12.05 -5.77 23.48
CA ASP A 37 -13.09 -6.52 22.77
C ASP A 37 -14.05 -5.57 22.03
N ILE A 38 -13.85 -5.49 20.71
CA ILE A 38 -14.69 -4.70 19.79
C ILE A 38 -15.75 -5.57 19.09
N SER A 39 -15.95 -6.83 19.47
CA SER A 39 -16.78 -7.79 18.72
C SER A 39 -18.23 -7.32 18.51
N GLN A 40 -18.79 -6.58 19.47
CA GLN A 40 -20.14 -6.02 19.41
C GLN A 40 -20.20 -4.58 18.90
N HIS A 41 -19.10 -4.01 18.42
CA HIS A 41 -19.02 -2.60 18.01
C HIS A 41 -18.43 -2.49 16.59
N TYR A 42 -18.68 -1.37 15.90
CA TYR A 42 -18.02 -1.14 14.61
C TYR A 42 -16.54 -0.81 14.78
N LEU A 43 -16.22 -0.07 15.84
CA LEU A 43 -14.88 0.41 16.13
C LEU A 43 -14.75 0.89 17.58
N ALA A 44 -13.51 1.09 18.02
CA ALA A 44 -13.17 1.92 19.16
C ALA A 44 -12.39 3.15 18.69
N ALA A 45 -12.75 4.34 19.19
CA ALA A 45 -12.12 5.60 18.84
C ALA A 45 -12.25 6.63 19.98
N VAL A 46 -11.47 7.70 19.88
CA VAL A 46 -11.47 8.82 20.84
C VAL A 46 -12.41 9.92 20.36
N ARG A 47 -13.03 10.63 21.30
CA ARG A 47 -13.92 11.76 20.99
C ARG A 47 -13.18 12.85 20.21
N ALA A 48 -13.88 13.47 19.26
CA ALA A 48 -13.33 14.59 18.53
C ALA A 48 -13.06 15.75 19.49
N VAL A 49 -11.83 16.27 19.44
CA VAL A 49 -11.38 17.49 20.10
C VAL A 49 -11.66 17.46 21.61
N PHE A 50 -11.28 16.39 22.30
CA PHE A 50 -11.53 16.23 23.74
C PHE A 50 -13.03 16.36 24.13
N GLY A 51 -13.93 16.04 23.19
CA GLY A 51 -15.39 16.18 23.36
C GLY A 51 -15.98 17.52 22.91
N TYR A 52 -15.16 18.47 22.43
CA TYR A 52 -15.63 19.72 21.83
C TYR A 52 -16.09 19.56 20.37
N GLY A 53 -15.62 18.52 19.68
CA GLY A 53 -16.08 18.15 18.34
C GLY A 53 -17.26 17.19 18.40
N ILE A 54 -17.94 17.02 17.26
CA ILE A 54 -19.04 16.07 17.14
C ILE A 54 -18.48 14.67 16.88
N GLY A 55 -18.87 13.70 17.72
CA GLY A 55 -18.54 12.30 17.52
C GLY A 55 -17.08 11.96 17.86
N PHE A 56 -16.47 11.06 17.08
CA PHE A 56 -15.08 10.62 17.22
C PHE A 56 -14.16 11.29 16.20
N ASN A 57 -12.88 11.43 16.56
CA ASN A 57 -11.82 11.77 15.62
C ASN A 57 -11.44 10.52 14.79
N SER A 58 -11.43 10.62 13.46
CA SER A 58 -11.22 9.47 12.59
C SER A 58 -9.76 9.06 12.40
N GLY A 59 -8.80 9.81 12.96
CA GLY A 59 -7.37 9.56 12.73
C GLY A 59 -6.77 8.42 13.52
N MET A 60 -7.47 7.90 14.52
CA MET A 60 -7.15 6.61 15.13
C MET A 60 -8.44 5.83 15.35
N MET A 61 -8.51 4.63 14.78
CA MET A 61 -9.66 3.74 14.92
C MET A 61 -9.18 2.29 15.06
N LEU A 62 -9.58 1.62 16.14
CA LEU A 62 -9.50 0.17 16.24
C LEU A 62 -10.78 -0.41 15.63
N ILE A 63 -10.67 -0.99 14.44
CA ILE A 63 -11.80 -1.34 13.57
C ILE A 63 -12.12 -2.83 13.69
N ASN A 64 -13.41 -3.15 13.81
CA ASN A 64 -13.95 -4.51 13.67
C ASN A 64 -14.08 -4.83 12.18
N ASN A 65 -12.97 -5.20 11.56
CA ASN A 65 -12.87 -5.43 10.13
C ASN A 65 -13.75 -6.60 9.67
N LYS A 66 -13.91 -7.62 10.53
CA LYS A 66 -14.85 -8.73 10.29
C LYS A 66 -16.28 -8.24 10.08
N ARG A 67 -16.77 -7.40 10.99
CA ARG A 67 -18.11 -6.81 10.88
C ARG A 67 -18.19 -5.84 9.70
N TRP A 68 -17.14 -5.06 9.46
CA TRP A 68 -17.10 -4.15 8.31
C TRP A 68 -17.25 -4.89 6.97
N LYS A 69 -16.60 -6.05 6.82
CA LYS A 69 -16.77 -6.95 5.67
C LYS A 69 -18.19 -7.52 5.61
N ALA A 70 -18.67 -8.11 6.70
CA ALA A 70 -19.97 -8.79 6.75
C ALA A 70 -21.14 -7.85 6.41
N GLU A 71 -21.02 -6.58 6.77
CA GLU A 71 -22.06 -5.57 6.56
C GLU A 71 -21.82 -4.64 5.37
N ASN A 72 -20.80 -4.89 4.55
CA ASN A 72 -20.44 -4.05 3.39
C ASN A 72 -20.30 -2.57 3.76
N ILE A 73 -19.60 -2.27 4.86
CA ILE A 73 -19.43 -0.90 5.36
C ILE A 73 -18.78 0.02 4.32
N THR A 74 -17.86 -0.48 3.49
CA THR A 74 -17.29 0.29 2.37
C THR A 74 -18.37 0.88 1.46
N THR A 75 -19.35 0.08 1.05
CA THR A 75 -20.46 0.54 0.20
C THR A 75 -21.32 1.56 0.92
N LYS A 76 -21.70 1.30 2.19
CA LYS A 76 -22.48 2.25 3.00
C LYS A 76 -21.79 3.61 3.12
N LEU A 77 -20.47 3.64 3.33
CA LEU A 77 -19.68 4.86 3.43
C LEU A 77 -19.63 5.62 2.09
N VAL A 78 -19.43 4.91 0.97
CA VAL A 78 -19.41 5.52 -0.38
C VAL A 78 -20.78 6.10 -0.72
N GLU A 79 -21.86 5.34 -0.53
CA GLU A 79 -23.23 5.81 -0.80
C GLU A 79 -23.59 7.02 0.06
N LYS A 80 -23.25 6.98 1.36
CA LYS A 80 -23.51 8.11 2.26
C LYS A 80 -22.69 9.34 1.90
N THR A 81 -21.45 9.15 1.41
CA THR A 81 -20.62 10.25 0.91
C THR A 81 -21.25 10.90 -0.31
N GLU A 82 -21.73 10.12 -1.28
CA GLU A 82 -22.40 10.67 -2.47
C GLU A 82 -23.69 11.42 -2.14
N GLN A 83 -24.43 10.98 -1.12
CA GLN A 83 -25.65 11.65 -0.65
C GLN A 83 -25.38 13.00 0.02
N GLU A 84 -24.24 13.15 0.69
CA GLU A 84 -23.94 14.30 1.57
C GLU A 84 -22.76 15.17 1.06
N LYS A 85 -22.23 14.88 -0.14
CA LYS A 85 -21.03 15.56 -0.67
C LYS A 85 -21.15 17.08 -0.76
N ASP A 86 -22.38 17.59 -0.92
CA ASP A 86 -22.66 19.03 -1.03
C ASP A 86 -22.90 19.70 0.33
N SER A 87 -23.09 18.93 1.41
CA SER A 87 -23.47 19.41 2.75
C SER A 87 -22.34 19.35 3.79
N ILE A 88 -21.30 18.54 3.56
CA ILE A 88 -20.29 18.22 4.58
C ILE A 88 -19.04 19.10 4.49
N GLN A 89 -18.64 19.67 5.63
CA GLN A 89 -17.39 20.43 5.79
C GLN A 89 -16.18 19.58 6.22
N GLU A 90 -16.36 18.57 7.07
CA GLU A 90 -15.24 17.76 7.63
C GLU A 90 -15.02 16.41 6.91
N GLY A 91 -15.37 16.35 5.62
CA GLY A 91 -15.09 15.23 4.72
C GLY A 91 -15.53 13.85 5.24
N ASP A 92 -14.60 12.91 5.25
CA ASP A 92 -14.81 11.50 5.62
C ASP A 92 -15.10 11.29 7.10
N GLN A 93 -14.57 12.13 8.00
CA GLN A 93 -14.81 12.00 9.45
C GLN A 93 -16.30 12.15 9.78
N THR A 94 -16.99 13.11 9.14
CA THR A 94 -18.43 13.29 9.33
C THR A 94 -19.20 12.06 8.87
N ILE A 95 -18.87 11.52 7.70
CA ILE A 95 -19.54 10.32 7.15
C ILE A 95 -19.33 9.12 8.06
N LEU A 96 -18.11 8.88 8.53
CA LEU A 96 -17.80 7.80 9.47
C LEU A 96 -18.62 7.91 10.75
N ASN A 97 -18.74 9.12 11.32
CA ASN A 97 -19.56 9.34 12.50
C ASN A 97 -21.05 9.10 12.25
N LEU A 98 -21.59 9.57 11.11
CA LEU A 98 -22.99 9.35 10.74
C LEU A 98 -23.32 7.86 10.56
N VAL A 99 -22.41 7.09 9.96
CA VAL A 99 -22.65 5.67 9.65
C VAL A 99 -22.34 4.76 10.84
N LEU A 100 -21.28 5.04 11.61
CA LEU A 100 -20.72 4.09 12.57
C LEU A 100 -20.71 4.59 14.03
N GLY A 101 -20.84 5.91 14.24
CA GLY A 101 -20.62 6.53 15.56
C GLY A 101 -21.63 6.14 16.65
N HIS A 102 -22.78 5.59 16.25
CA HIS A 102 -23.82 5.15 17.19
C HIS A 102 -23.45 3.86 17.97
N GLU A 103 -22.45 3.10 17.51
CA GLU A 103 -22.04 1.83 18.10
C GLU A 103 -20.50 1.75 18.19
N ALA A 104 -19.89 2.87 18.62
CA ALA A 104 -18.46 3.00 18.86
C ALA A 104 -18.12 2.88 20.35
N ILE A 105 -16.99 2.25 20.66
CA ILE A 105 -16.39 2.29 21.99
C ILE A 105 -15.59 3.60 22.13
N TRP A 106 -15.83 4.34 23.22
CA TRP A 106 -15.08 5.55 23.53
C TRP A 106 -13.79 5.21 24.27
N LEU A 107 -12.67 5.55 23.65
CA LEU A 107 -11.34 5.35 24.21
C LEU A 107 -10.89 6.56 25.03
N ASP A 108 -9.93 6.32 25.93
CA ASP A 108 -9.22 7.37 26.65
C ASP A 108 -8.48 8.30 25.67
N ASP A 109 -8.47 9.60 25.97
CA ASP A 109 -7.89 10.63 25.09
C ASP A 109 -6.41 10.38 24.79
N THR A 110 -5.68 9.65 25.65
CA THR A 110 -4.26 9.33 25.40
C THR A 110 -4.03 8.42 24.18
N TYR A 111 -5.04 7.68 23.73
CA TYR A 111 -4.94 6.87 22.50
C TYR A 111 -5.11 7.70 21.21
N ASN A 112 -5.53 8.96 21.30
CA ASN A 112 -5.58 9.87 20.15
C ASN A 112 -5.57 11.31 20.70
N PHE A 113 -4.44 11.69 21.29
CA PHE A 113 -4.31 12.97 21.98
C PHE A 113 -4.10 14.07 20.94
N GLN A 114 -5.16 14.82 20.67
CA GLN A 114 -5.27 15.76 19.55
C GLN A 114 -4.52 17.08 19.83
N ILE A 115 -3.21 17.01 20.05
CA ILE A 115 -2.33 18.14 20.38
C ILE A 115 -2.37 19.25 19.31
N GLY A 116 -2.66 18.89 18.06
CA GLY A 116 -2.85 19.85 16.97
C GLY A 116 -4.06 20.79 17.16
N PHE A 117 -4.89 20.58 18.19
CA PHE A 117 -5.99 21.48 18.53
C PHE A 117 -5.57 22.72 19.33
N ASP A 118 -4.32 22.86 19.76
CA ASP A 118 -3.87 23.94 20.65
C ASP A 118 -4.34 25.35 20.22
N GLN A 119 -4.20 25.68 18.93
CA GLN A 119 -4.65 26.98 18.41
C GLN A 119 -6.18 27.17 18.55
N GLY A 120 -6.94 26.10 18.31
CA GLY A 120 -8.40 26.09 18.51
C GLY A 120 -8.76 26.19 19.99
N ALA A 121 -8.11 25.40 20.85
CA ALA A 121 -8.30 25.45 22.29
C ALA A 121 -8.06 26.87 22.86
N PHE A 122 -7.02 27.56 22.39
CA PHE A 122 -6.76 28.95 22.77
C PHE A 122 -7.87 29.89 22.26
N SER A 123 -8.22 29.79 20.98
CA SER A 123 -9.21 30.65 20.33
C SER A 123 -10.60 30.54 20.95
N TYR A 124 -11.00 29.33 21.33
CA TYR A 124 -12.28 29.05 21.99
C TYR A 124 -12.22 29.09 23.53
N ARG A 125 -11.07 29.50 24.11
CA ARG A 125 -10.85 29.66 25.55
C ARG A 125 -11.01 28.39 26.38
N HIS A 126 -10.63 27.25 25.82
CA HIS A 126 -10.60 25.94 26.51
C HIS A 126 -9.32 25.78 27.34
N GLN A 127 -9.12 26.64 28.34
CA GLN A 127 -7.86 26.74 29.10
C GLN A 127 -7.42 25.43 29.80
N HIS A 128 -8.37 24.67 30.34
CA HIS A 128 -8.12 23.38 31.00
C HIS A 128 -7.38 22.35 30.10
N LEU A 129 -7.48 22.43 28.76
CA LEU A 129 -6.73 21.54 27.84
C LEU A 129 -5.21 21.82 27.88
N PHE A 130 -4.80 23.00 28.33
CA PHE A 130 -3.39 23.33 28.55
C PHE A 130 -2.87 22.84 29.91
N GLU A 131 -3.77 22.44 30.82
CA GLU A 131 -3.46 21.94 32.16
C GLU A 131 -3.38 20.40 32.22
N LEU A 132 -3.80 19.71 31.14
CA LEU A 132 -3.64 18.26 31.01
C LEU A 132 -2.16 17.89 31.12
N SER A 133 -1.86 16.87 31.94
CA SER A 133 -0.49 16.37 32.08
C SER A 133 0.00 15.80 30.76
N LEU A 134 1.22 16.18 30.38
CA LEU A 134 1.96 15.60 29.24
C LEU A 134 3.15 14.76 29.73
N ASP A 135 3.20 14.47 31.04
CA ASP A 135 4.19 13.58 31.66
C ASP A 135 3.48 12.51 32.51
N PRO A 136 3.59 11.22 32.15
CA PRO A 136 4.23 10.70 30.94
C PRO A 136 3.50 11.18 29.67
N LEU A 137 4.18 11.11 28.52
CA LEU A 137 3.57 11.46 27.24
C LEU A 137 2.31 10.61 26.97
N PRO A 138 1.24 11.20 26.38
CA PRO A 138 0.09 10.45 25.87
C PRO A 138 0.54 9.38 24.88
N LYS A 139 -0.08 8.20 24.92
CA LYS A 139 0.31 7.00 24.14
C LYS A 139 0.40 7.29 22.64
N ILE A 140 -0.52 8.11 22.11
CA ILE A 140 -0.58 8.52 20.71
C ILE A 140 -0.83 10.03 20.66
N LEU A 141 0.08 10.76 20.03
CA LEU A 141 -0.03 12.19 19.74
C LEU A 141 -0.54 12.39 18.32
N HIS A 142 -1.59 13.18 18.13
CA HIS A 142 -2.18 13.46 16.83
C HIS A 142 -2.13 14.95 16.52
N TYR A 143 -1.31 15.32 15.53
CA TYR A 143 -1.09 16.70 15.12
C TYR A 143 -2.15 17.16 14.11
N ILE A 144 -3.43 17.17 14.53
CA ILE A 144 -4.56 17.63 13.69
C ILE A 144 -4.41 19.09 13.25
N SER A 145 -5.34 19.57 12.41
CA SER A 145 -5.36 20.94 11.84
C SER A 145 -4.23 21.24 10.84
N GLY A 146 -4.09 22.51 10.44
CA GLY A 146 -3.03 22.97 9.53
C GLY A 146 -1.72 23.35 10.23
N ASP A 147 -1.70 23.50 11.56
CA ASP A 147 -0.49 23.88 12.33
C ASP A 147 0.41 22.66 12.57
N LYS A 148 1.01 22.14 11.50
CA LYS A 148 1.79 20.90 11.55
C LYS A 148 3.20 21.12 12.11
N PRO A 149 3.73 20.20 12.95
CA PRO A 149 5.04 20.37 13.57
C PRO A 149 6.22 20.30 12.59
N TRP A 150 6.02 19.77 11.38
CA TRP A 150 7.02 19.74 10.32
C TRP A 150 7.00 20.98 9.41
N ASN A 151 6.02 21.87 9.57
CA ASN A 151 6.04 23.14 8.86
C ASN A 151 7.25 23.97 9.30
N THR A 152 7.74 24.86 8.43
CA THR A 152 8.80 25.82 8.76
C THR A 152 8.49 26.59 10.03
N TYR A 153 7.21 26.94 10.23
CA TYR A 153 6.70 27.59 11.42
C TYR A 153 5.50 26.78 11.95
N SER A 154 5.50 26.50 13.25
CA SER A 154 4.32 26.03 13.98
C SER A 154 4.38 26.53 15.43
N SER A 155 3.22 26.62 16.07
CA SER A 155 3.11 27.17 17.43
C SER A 155 2.53 26.17 18.44
N GLY A 156 1.93 25.06 17.98
CA GLY A 156 1.45 23.98 18.82
C GLY A 156 2.54 23.34 19.69
N ARG A 157 2.13 22.85 20.87
CA ARG A 157 3.02 22.14 21.80
C ARG A 157 3.47 20.80 21.21
N LEU A 158 4.52 20.23 21.82
CA LEU A 158 5.13 18.93 21.46
C LEU A 158 5.73 18.85 20.04
N ARG A 159 6.00 19.99 19.40
CA ARG A 159 6.69 20.05 18.09
C ARG A 159 8.00 19.26 18.08
N ASP A 160 8.77 19.35 19.15
CA ASP A 160 10.05 18.67 19.35
C ASP A 160 9.92 17.14 19.34
N VAL A 161 8.81 16.59 19.85
CA VAL A 161 8.56 15.14 19.84
C VAL A 161 8.44 14.61 18.40
N TRP A 162 7.75 15.32 17.52
CA TRP A 162 7.70 14.94 16.09
C TRP A 162 9.09 14.93 15.46
N TRP A 163 9.89 15.98 15.69
CA TRP A 163 11.24 16.08 15.14
C TRP A 163 12.19 15.02 15.72
N HIS A 164 12.01 14.63 16.98
CA HIS A 164 12.77 13.53 17.57
C HIS A 164 12.62 12.24 16.74
N TYR A 165 11.39 11.83 16.43
CA TYR A 165 11.15 10.64 15.60
C TYR A 165 11.54 10.83 14.14
N HIS A 166 11.38 12.03 13.58
CA HIS A 166 11.82 12.33 12.22
C HIS A 166 13.34 12.16 12.05
N PHE A 167 14.14 12.59 13.04
CA PHE A 167 15.59 12.46 13.00
C PHE A 167 16.10 11.10 13.52
N LEU A 168 15.21 10.23 14.02
CA LEU A 168 15.59 8.92 14.52
C LEU A 168 16.00 8.01 13.35
N ALA A 169 17.22 7.49 13.40
CA ALA A 169 17.69 6.57 12.38
C ALA A 169 17.01 5.20 12.52
N TRP A 170 16.63 4.59 11.39
CA TRP A 170 16.08 3.23 11.35
C TRP A 170 16.98 2.20 12.05
N THR A 171 18.30 2.37 11.96
CA THR A 171 19.26 1.49 12.66
C THR A 171 19.09 1.50 14.16
N ASP A 172 18.71 2.64 14.75
CA ASP A 172 18.54 2.75 16.21
C ASP A 172 17.22 2.12 16.65
N ILE A 173 16.18 2.20 15.81
CA ILE A 173 14.94 1.43 15.98
C ILE A 173 15.25 -0.07 15.94
N LEU A 174 16.00 -0.53 14.93
CA LEU A 174 16.31 -1.95 14.77
C LEU A 174 17.17 -2.50 15.91
N LYS A 175 18.18 -1.75 16.38
CA LYS A 175 19.02 -2.13 17.52
C LYS A 175 18.21 -2.37 18.80
N LYS A 176 17.18 -1.56 19.05
CA LYS A 176 16.28 -1.75 20.21
C LYS A 176 15.63 -3.14 20.22
N TRP A 177 15.37 -3.70 19.03
CA TRP A 177 14.66 -4.95 18.84
C TRP A 177 15.56 -6.10 18.38
N GLU A 178 16.88 -5.92 18.36
CA GLU A 178 17.84 -6.90 17.82
C GLU A 178 17.72 -8.29 18.48
N ASN A 179 17.42 -8.32 19.78
CA ASN A 179 17.23 -9.56 20.54
C ASN A 179 15.89 -10.27 20.31
N ILE A 180 14.94 -9.63 19.60
CA ILE A 180 13.59 -10.14 19.33
C ILE A 180 13.41 -10.46 17.84
N GLN A 181 14.35 -10.05 16.98
CA GLN A 181 14.27 -10.33 15.55
C GLN A 181 14.41 -11.82 15.27
N THR A 182 13.32 -12.44 14.83
CA THR A 182 13.42 -13.56 13.89
C THR A 182 14.13 -13.05 12.64
N MET A 183 15.07 -13.82 12.07
CA MET A 183 15.76 -13.40 10.86
C MET A 183 14.73 -13.08 9.77
N ILE A 184 14.59 -11.81 9.41
CA ILE A 184 13.80 -11.42 8.25
C ILE A 184 14.56 -11.94 7.04
N PRO A 185 14.01 -12.91 6.28
CA PRO A 185 14.72 -13.45 5.13
C PRO A 185 14.95 -12.30 4.14
N LYS A 186 16.22 -12.06 3.78
CA LYS A 186 16.53 -11.12 2.69
C LYS A 186 15.95 -11.70 1.41
N LYS A 187 15.02 -10.99 0.80
CA LYS A 187 14.50 -11.33 -0.53
C LYS A 187 15.66 -11.28 -1.52
N HIS A 188 15.99 -12.41 -2.13
CA HIS A 188 17.05 -12.50 -3.12
C HIS A 188 16.41 -12.61 -4.50
N CYS A 189 16.70 -11.64 -5.37
CA CYS A 189 16.29 -11.70 -6.77
C CYS A 189 17.08 -12.80 -7.49
N LYS A 190 16.38 -13.78 -8.06
CA LYS A 190 16.95 -14.91 -8.82
C LYS A 190 17.13 -14.60 -10.30
N GLY A 191 16.46 -13.57 -10.81
CA GLY A 191 16.60 -13.17 -12.20
C GLY A 191 15.58 -12.13 -12.64
N LYS A 192 15.86 -11.54 -13.80
CA LYS A 192 15.08 -10.50 -14.46
C LYS A 192 14.41 -11.04 -15.70
N LEU A 193 13.08 -11.00 -15.70
CA LEU A 193 12.22 -11.47 -16.77
C LEU A 193 11.70 -10.25 -17.54
N LEU A 194 11.97 -10.18 -18.84
CA LEU A 194 11.56 -9.05 -19.67
C LEU A 194 10.37 -9.41 -20.55
N ILE A 195 9.37 -8.52 -20.59
CA ILE A 195 8.20 -8.59 -21.47
C ILE A 195 8.13 -7.29 -22.28
N ILE A 196 7.94 -7.42 -23.60
CA ILE A 196 7.65 -6.28 -24.48
C ILE A 196 6.20 -6.42 -24.94
N THR A 197 5.39 -5.40 -24.69
CA THR A 197 3.96 -5.44 -25.04
C THR A 197 3.46 -4.14 -25.66
N ASN A 198 2.50 -4.28 -26.55
CA ASN A 198 1.65 -3.22 -27.08
C ASN A 198 0.16 -3.49 -26.79
N THR A 199 -0.12 -4.46 -25.92
CA THR A 199 -1.45 -4.88 -25.52
C THR A 199 -1.57 -4.93 -24.00
N HIS A 200 -2.81 -4.84 -23.51
CA HIS A 200 -3.15 -5.06 -22.12
C HIS A 200 -3.22 -6.55 -21.76
N TRP A 201 -3.21 -7.44 -22.75
CA TRP A 201 -3.43 -8.86 -22.55
C TRP A 201 -2.10 -9.63 -22.60
N LEU A 202 -1.67 -10.09 -21.43
CA LEU A 202 -0.50 -10.95 -21.24
C LEU A 202 -0.95 -12.33 -20.76
N GLN A 203 -0.55 -13.39 -21.47
CA GLN A 203 -0.95 -14.76 -21.17
C GLN A 203 -0.42 -15.19 -19.80
N ASN A 204 -1.32 -15.61 -18.91
CA ASN A 204 -1.04 -16.13 -17.56
C ASN A 204 -0.22 -15.20 -16.62
N ILE A 205 -0.10 -13.89 -16.89
CA ILE A 205 0.82 -13.00 -16.13
C ILE A 205 0.57 -13.00 -14.61
N GLU A 206 -0.68 -12.93 -14.17
CA GLU A 206 -1.02 -12.92 -12.74
C GLU A 206 -0.57 -14.20 -12.02
N TYR A 207 -0.74 -15.35 -12.69
CA TYR A 207 -0.26 -16.63 -12.17
C TYR A 207 1.27 -16.66 -12.10
N LEU A 208 1.95 -16.25 -13.17
CA LEU A 208 3.42 -16.25 -13.24
C LEU A 208 4.04 -15.37 -12.15
N VAL A 209 3.56 -14.13 -12.00
CA VAL A 209 4.02 -13.19 -10.97
C VAL A 209 3.90 -13.78 -9.57
N LYS A 210 2.77 -14.43 -9.28
CA LYS A 210 2.52 -15.07 -7.98
C LYS A 210 3.40 -16.31 -7.73
N GLN A 211 3.69 -17.10 -8.77
CA GLN A 211 4.50 -18.31 -8.65
C GLN A 211 6.02 -18.05 -8.68
N LEU A 212 6.44 -16.86 -9.11
CA LEU A 212 7.84 -16.46 -9.23
C LEU A 212 8.13 -15.19 -8.39
N PRO A 213 7.87 -15.21 -7.06
CA PRO A 213 8.03 -14.02 -6.20
C PRO A 213 9.48 -13.55 -6.05
N ASP A 214 10.44 -14.43 -6.35
CA ASP A 214 11.88 -14.17 -6.32
C ASP A 214 12.43 -13.62 -7.64
N TYR A 215 11.58 -13.38 -8.66
CA TYR A 215 11.97 -12.89 -9.98
C TYR A 215 11.39 -11.51 -10.26
N GLU A 216 12.18 -10.63 -10.85
CA GLU A 216 11.73 -9.31 -11.28
C GLU A 216 11.08 -9.39 -12.66
N PHE A 217 9.80 -9.06 -12.75
CA PHE A 217 9.07 -8.92 -14.02
C PHE A 217 9.16 -7.49 -14.51
N HIS A 218 9.86 -7.27 -15.62
CA HIS A 218 9.96 -5.99 -16.29
C HIS A 218 9.01 -5.97 -17.49
N ILE A 219 7.88 -5.27 -17.36
CA ILE A 219 6.85 -5.15 -18.40
C ILE A 219 7.03 -3.80 -19.10
N THR A 220 7.41 -3.83 -20.38
CA THR A 220 7.74 -2.64 -21.16
C THR A 220 6.69 -2.37 -22.23
N ALA A 221 6.34 -1.10 -22.43
CA ALA A 221 5.43 -0.66 -23.49
C ALA A 221 5.89 0.70 -24.05
N PHE A 222 5.74 0.89 -25.36
CA PHE A 222 6.05 2.18 -26.03
C PHE A 222 4.96 3.24 -25.87
N THR A 223 3.83 2.87 -25.27
CA THR A 223 2.65 3.71 -25.09
C THR A 223 2.22 3.71 -23.62
N ASP A 224 1.07 4.34 -23.34
CA ASP A 224 0.37 4.13 -22.09
C ASP A 224 0.03 2.64 -21.87
N VAL A 225 0.03 2.26 -20.60
CA VAL A 225 -0.30 0.92 -20.13
C VAL A 225 -1.69 0.96 -19.48
N ALA A 226 -2.51 -0.04 -19.80
CA ALA A 226 -3.87 -0.18 -19.27
C ALA A 226 -3.88 -0.47 -17.74
N ASN A 227 -5.00 -0.15 -17.09
CA ASN A 227 -5.12 -0.23 -15.63
C ASN A 227 -4.91 -1.65 -15.06
N ASN A 228 -5.35 -2.69 -15.77
CA ASN A 228 -5.14 -4.08 -15.35
C ASN A 228 -3.64 -4.41 -15.23
N LEU A 229 -2.81 -3.95 -16.17
CA LEU A 229 -1.37 -4.10 -16.07
C LEU A 229 -0.79 -3.21 -14.98
N LYS A 230 -1.21 -1.94 -14.88
CA LYS A 230 -0.75 -1.05 -13.79
C LYS A 230 -1.01 -1.63 -12.39
N GLN A 231 -2.14 -2.32 -12.19
CA GLN A 231 -2.46 -2.99 -10.93
C GLN A 231 -1.45 -4.07 -10.53
N LEU A 232 -0.74 -4.68 -11.48
CA LEU A 232 0.33 -5.65 -11.18
C LEU A 232 1.49 -5.02 -10.40
N SER A 233 1.69 -3.70 -10.47
CA SER A 233 2.71 -2.99 -9.67
C SER A 233 2.44 -3.01 -8.15
N SER A 234 1.27 -3.49 -7.73
CA SER A 234 1.01 -3.83 -6.32
C SER A 234 1.85 -5.02 -5.83
N GLN A 235 2.37 -5.84 -6.74
CA GLN A 235 3.29 -6.92 -6.44
C GLN A 235 4.72 -6.38 -6.43
N GLU A 236 5.46 -6.62 -5.34
CA GLU A 236 6.83 -6.10 -5.16
C GLU A 236 7.82 -6.52 -6.25
N ASN A 237 7.53 -7.59 -6.98
CA ASN A 237 8.38 -8.17 -8.00
C ASN A 237 7.99 -7.78 -9.43
N VAL A 238 7.12 -6.76 -9.61
CA VAL A 238 6.69 -6.28 -10.93
C VAL A 238 7.06 -4.81 -11.13
N PHE A 239 7.71 -4.53 -12.26
CA PHE A 239 8.16 -3.22 -12.68
C PHE A 239 7.60 -2.91 -14.06
N ILE A 240 6.89 -1.78 -14.20
CA ILE A 240 6.19 -1.42 -15.44
C ILE A 240 6.80 -0.14 -16.02
N TYR A 241 7.13 -0.20 -17.31
CA TYR A 241 7.81 0.87 -18.04
C TYR A 241 6.94 1.33 -19.21
N PRO A 242 5.96 2.23 -18.98
CA PRO A 242 5.21 2.88 -20.06
C PRO A 242 6.11 3.88 -20.79
N HIS A 243 5.78 4.19 -22.05
CA HIS A 243 6.50 5.15 -22.89
C HIS A 243 8.01 4.91 -22.97
N ILE A 244 8.45 3.65 -22.94
CA ILE A 244 9.86 3.32 -23.10
C ILE A 244 10.34 3.73 -24.49
N ILE A 245 11.61 4.13 -24.59
CA ILE A 245 12.27 4.39 -25.88
C ILE A 245 13.14 3.20 -26.28
N ALA A 246 13.31 2.98 -27.59
CA ALA A 246 14.02 1.82 -28.12
C ALA A 246 15.45 1.68 -27.55
N TYR A 247 16.15 2.80 -27.34
CA TYR A 247 17.50 2.80 -26.78
C TYR A 247 17.56 2.15 -25.37
N VAL A 248 16.61 2.50 -24.50
CA VAL A 248 16.51 1.93 -23.15
C VAL A 248 16.08 0.47 -23.21
N LEU A 249 15.14 0.15 -24.11
CA LEU A 249 14.68 -1.23 -24.27
C LEU A 249 15.82 -2.17 -24.67
N VAL A 250 16.70 -1.77 -25.58
CA VAL A 250 17.86 -2.59 -26.00
C VAL A 250 18.79 -2.86 -24.82
N ASP A 251 19.00 -1.89 -23.92
CA ASP A 251 19.77 -2.10 -22.70
C ASP A 251 19.06 -3.07 -21.73
N MET A 252 17.74 -2.94 -21.58
CA MET A 252 16.95 -3.88 -20.79
C MET A 252 16.99 -5.32 -21.35
N ILE A 253 16.95 -5.49 -22.67
CA ILE A 253 17.11 -6.80 -23.32
C ILE A 253 18.49 -7.39 -23.00
N LYS A 254 19.56 -6.58 -23.05
CA LYS A 254 20.92 -7.03 -22.70
C LYS A 254 21.02 -7.48 -21.25
N ASN A 255 20.32 -6.80 -20.35
CA ASN A 255 20.43 -6.99 -18.91
C ASN A 255 19.36 -7.92 -18.31
N CYS A 256 18.42 -8.44 -19.12
CA CYS A 256 17.48 -9.46 -18.67
C CYS A 256 18.11 -10.86 -18.72
N ASP A 257 17.61 -11.77 -17.90
CA ASP A 257 18.04 -13.16 -17.88
C ASP A 257 17.19 -14.00 -18.84
N ILE A 258 15.89 -13.68 -18.95
CA ILE A 258 14.94 -14.40 -19.80
C ILE A 258 13.99 -13.40 -20.47
N TYR A 259 13.72 -13.58 -21.76
CA TYR A 259 12.65 -12.90 -22.46
C TYR A 259 11.38 -13.75 -22.44
N LEU A 260 10.26 -13.16 -21.99
CA LEU A 260 8.96 -13.83 -21.95
C LEU A 260 8.08 -13.31 -23.09
N ASP A 261 7.90 -14.16 -24.10
CA ASP A 261 7.02 -13.89 -25.24
C ASP A 261 5.57 -14.27 -24.89
N ILE A 262 4.96 -13.45 -24.04
CA ILE A 262 3.62 -13.71 -23.48
C ILE A 262 2.56 -12.66 -23.84
N ASN A 263 2.89 -11.67 -24.66
CA ASN A 263 1.93 -10.66 -25.10
C ASN A 263 1.07 -11.18 -26.27
N HIS A 264 -0.25 -10.95 -26.21
CA HIS A 264 -1.13 -11.22 -27.34
C HIS A 264 -1.01 -10.12 -28.42
N GLY A 265 -1.57 -10.38 -29.59
CA GLY A 265 -1.62 -9.40 -30.68
C GLY A 265 -0.32 -9.32 -31.49
N SER A 266 -0.03 -8.14 -32.03
CA SER A 266 1.12 -7.96 -32.92
C SER A 266 2.45 -7.98 -32.17
N LYS A 267 3.44 -8.60 -32.80
CA LYS A 267 4.81 -8.68 -32.33
C LYS A 267 5.63 -7.55 -32.96
N LEU A 268 6.55 -6.97 -32.19
CA LEU A 268 7.43 -5.91 -32.67
C LEU A 268 8.74 -6.54 -33.16
N ASP A 269 8.68 -7.24 -34.29
CA ASP A 269 9.75 -8.13 -34.77
C ASP A 269 11.13 -7.43 -34.84
N GLU A 270 11.20 -6.19 -35.32
CA GLU A 270 12.44 -5.39 -35.37
C GLU A 270 13.13 -5.26 -34.00
N LEU A 271 12.35 -5.22 -32.91
CA LEU A 271 12.89 -5.15 -31.56
C LEU A 271 13.20 -6.54 -30.99
N LEU A 272 12.45 -7.57 -31.42
CA LEU A 272 12.68 -8.96 -31.02
C LEU A 272 13.97 -9.53 -31.61
N GLU A 273 14.46 -9.00 -32.73
CA GLU A 273 15.80 -9.33 -33.26
C GLU A 273 16.90 -9.10 -32.22
N HIS A 274 16.78 -8.05 -31.39
CA HIS A 274 17.74 -7.81 -30.32
C HIS A 274 17.75 -8.91 -29.25
N VAL A 275 16.64 -9.63 -29.04
CA VAL A 275 16.59 -10.77 -28.11
C VAL A 275 17.45 -11.92 -28.66
N ILE A 276 17.36 -12.18 -29.96
CA ILE A 276 18.15 -13.21 -30.67
C ILE A 276 19.63 -12.84 -30.69
N VAL A 277 19.95 -11.60 -31.05
CA VAL A 277 21.33 -11.09 -31.12
C VAL A 277 22.03 -11.18 -29.76
N ASN A 278 21.31 -10.92 -28.67
CA ASN A 278 21.85 -11.02 -27.31
C ASN A 278 21.73 -12.43 -26.72
N GLN A 279 21.37 -13.44 -27.53
CA GLN A 279 21.28 -14.86 -27.15
C GLN A 279 20.42 -15.12 -25.91
N LYS A 280 19.35 -14.34 -25.72
CA LYS A 280 18.49 -14.48 -24.55
C LYS A 280 17.61 -15.73 -24.68
N PRO A 281 17.44 -16.52 -23.61
CA PRO A 281 16.41 -17.54 -23.55
C PRO A 281 15.02 -16.93 -23.80
N VAL A 282 14.22 -17.58 -24.64
CA VAL A 282 12.87 -17.14 -25.00
C VAL A 282 11.86 -18.18 -24.56
N LEU A 283 10.96 -17.79 -23.66
CA LEU A 283 9.87 -18.65 -23.20
C LEU A 283 8.54 -18.09 -23.68
N SER A 284 7.74 -18.93 -24.34
CA SER A 284 6.45 -18.54 -24.92
C SER A 284 5.36 -19.56 -24.62
N PHE A 285 4.10 -19.14 -24.72
CA PHE A 285 2.97 -20.09 -24.79
C PHE A 285 2.67 -20.47 -26.25
N ASP A 286 2.24 -21.72 -26.46
CA ASP A 286 1.96 -22.32 -27.77
C ASP A 286 0.93 -21.54 -28.61
N ASN A 287 -0.05 -20.92 -27.96
CA ASN A 287 -1.10 -20.14 -28.62
C ASN A 287 -0.67 -18.74 -29.11
N ILE A 288 0.51 -18.24 -28.72
CA ILE A 288 0.94 -16.86 -28.98
C ILE A 288 2.42 -16.70 -29.36
N ALA A 289 3.14 -17.81 -29.52
CA ALA A 289 4.57 -17.79 -29.80
C ALA A 289 4.87 -17.02 -31.11
N ALA A 290 5.79 -16.07 -31.05
CA ALA A 290 6.16 -15.26 -32.19
C ALA A 290 6.90 -16.09 -33.26
N PRO A 291 6.49 -16.03 -34.53
CA PRO A 291 7.13 -16.78 -35.62
C PRO A 291 8.63 -16.49 -35.79
N ILE A 292 9.08 -15.27 -35.45
CA ILE A 292 10.50 -14.89 -35.53
C ILE A 292 11.42 -15.82 -34.71
N PHE A 293 10.90 -16.45 -33.66
CA PHE A 293 11.66 -17.36 -32.81
C PHE A 293 11.55 -18.84 -33.24
N GLU A 294 10.81 -19.19 -34.30
CA GLU A 294 10.51 -20.59 -34.66
C GLU A 294 11.78 -21.45 -34.81
N ASN A 295 12.82 -20.89 -35.42
CA ASN A 295 14.12 -21.56 -35.64
C ASN A 295 15.20 -21.14 -34.63
N TYR A 296 14.84 -20.42 -33.56
CA TYR A 296 15.79 -19.93 -32.59
C TYR A 296 16.10 -21.00 -31.53
N SER A 297 17.38 -21.35 -31.37
CA SER A 297 17.83 -22.48 -30.54
C SER A 297 17.56 -22.34 -29.04
N HIS A 298 17.40 -21.11 -28.53
CA HIS A 298 17.13 -20.85 -27.11
C HIS A 298 15.64 -20.63 -26.82
N ARG A 299 14.76 -20.99 -27.76
CA ARG A 299 13.31 -20.92 -27.59
C ARG A 299 12.78 -22.18 -26.89
N GLN A 300 11.87 -21.99 -25.93
CA GLN A 300 11.06 -23.04 -25.34
C GLN A 300 9.58 -22.63 -25.36
N VAL A 301 8.71 -23.57 -25.71
CA VAL A 301 7.26 -23.35 -25.87
C VAL A 301 6.51 -24.26 -24.94
N PHE A 302 5.53 -23.71 -24.23
CA PHE A 302 4.72 -24.43 -23.26
C PHE A 302 3.24 -24.31 -23.60
N SER A 303 2.46 -25.32 -23.20
CA SER A 303 1.01 -25.24 -23.36
C SER A 303 0.42 -24.17 -22.44
N TYR A 304 -0.41 -23.28 -22.98
CA TYR A 304 -1.12 -22.28 -22.16
C TYR A 304 -2.10 -22.90 -21.13
N HIS A 305 -2.44 -24.18 -21.29
CA HIS A 305 -3.24 -24.94 -20.33
C HIS A 305 -2.44 -25.48 -19.14
N LEU A 306 -1.10 -25.52 -19.21
CA LEU A 306 -0.21 -26.07 -18.19
C LEU A 306 0.90 -25.07 -17.82
N PRO A 307 0.55 -23.88 -17.28
CA PRO A 307 1.50 -22.81 -16.98
C PRO A 307 2.53 -23.16 -15.90
N GLU A 308 2.31 -24.21 -15.11
CA GLU A 308 3.28 -24.74 -14.14
C GLU A 308 4.56 -25.24 -14.80
N ASN A 309 4.49 -25.73 -16.04
CA ASN A 309 5.67 -26.16 -16.80
C ASN A 309 6.53 -24.96 -17.19
N PHE A 310 5.87 -23.84 -17.53
CA PHE A 310 6.54 -22.57 -17.81
C PHE A 310 7.28 -22.06 -16.57
N VAL A 311 6.63 -22.07 -15.40
CA VAL A 311 7.24 -21.70 -14.12
C VAL A 311 8.46 -22.57 -13.80
N THR A 312 8.36 -23.87 -14.02
CA THR A 312 9.46 -24.82 -13.80
C THR A 312 10.65 -24.49 -14.70
N ALA A 313 10.40 -24.19 -15.97
CA ALA A 313 11.46 -23.82 -16.92
C ALA A 313 12.16 -22.51 -16.54
N VAL A 314 11.41 -21.49 -16.08
CA VAL A 314 12.01 -20.22 -15.58
C VAL A 314 12.99 -20.51 -14.44
N ARG A 315 12.60 -21.35 -13.49
CA ARG A 315 13.43 -21.71 -12.33
C ARG A 315 14.72 -22.42 -12.75
N LEU A 316 14.62 -23.40 -13.65
CA LEU A 316 15.77 -24.17 -14.15
C LEU A 316 16.77 -23.33 -14.94
N LEU A 317 16.33 -22.26 -15.61
CA LEU A 317 17.21 -21.40 -16.41
C LEU A 317 18.00 -20.38 -15.58
N SER A 318 17.70 -20.26 -14.29
CA SER A 318 18.33 -19.27 -13.40
C SER A 318 19.22 -19.90 -12.33
N GLU A 319 19.37 -21.24 -12.36
CA GLU A 319 20.31 -22.02 -11.55
C GLU A 319 21.66 -22.15 -12.27
#